data_AF-A0A522M365-F1
#
_entry.id   AF-A0A522M365-F1
#
_cell.length_a   1.000
_cell.length_b   1.000
_cell.length_c   1.000
_cell.angle_alpha   90.00
_cell.angle_beta   90.00
_cell.angle_gamma   90.00
#
_symmetry.space_group_name_H-M   'P 1'
#
loop_
_entity.id
_entity.type
_entity.pdbx_description
1 polymer ?
#
loop_
_entity_poly.entity_id
_entity_poly.type
_entity_poly.pdbx_seq_one_letter_code
_entity_poly.pdbx_strand_id
1 'polypeptide(L)'
;MRNRVYLLLLLVLVSALAVVQLRHETRQRYATLQQQQAQRDALNVEWGQLLLEEGAWSQHRRIETLARSQLGMNVPDPKHVTAIRLAGGETP
;
A
#
# COMPACT_ATOMS: atom_id res chain seq x y z
N MET A 1 -46.87 15.59 41.14
CA MET A 1 -46.51 15.68 39.70
C MET A 1 -45.26 16.55 39.44
N ARG A 2 -45.11 17.71 40.10
CA ARG A 2 -43.96 18.63 39.91
C ARG A 2 -42.56 18.01 40.09
N ASN A 3 -42.37 17.13 41.08
CA ASN A 3 -41.07 16.49 41.33
C ASN A 3 -40.63 15.52 40.21
N ARG A 4 -41.58 14.86 39.54
CA ARG A 4 -41.27 13.96 38.41
C ARG A 4 -40.68 14.74 37.23
N VAL A 5 -41.20 15.95 36.99
CA VAL A 5 -40.73 16.83 35.90
C VAL A 5 -39.29 17.24 36.15
N TYR A 6 -38.94 17.65 37.37
CA TYR A 6 -37.56 18.00 37.71
C TYR A 6 -36.59 16.82 37.59
N LEU A 7 -37.03 15.61 37.97
CA LEU A 7 -36.24 14.39 37.80
C LEU A 7 -35.94 14.09 36.33
N LEU A 8 -36.94 14.18 35.46
CA LEU A 8 -36.76 13.97 34.01
C LEU A 8 -35.85 15.04 33.40
N LEU A 9 -36.01 16.30 33.81
CA LEU A 9 -35.19 17.40 33.33
C LEU A 9 -33.71 17.17 33.70
N LEU A 10 -33.45 16.77 34.94
CA LEU A 10 -32.10 16.42 35.38
C LEU A 10 -31.53 15.23 34.60
N LEU A 11 -32.34 14.19 34.38
CA LEU A 11 -31.92 13.02 33.59
C LEU A 11 -31.52 13.39 32.16
N VAL A 12 -32.30 14.26 31.51
CA VAL A 12 -32.02 14.76 30.15
C VAL A 12 -30.74 15.59 30.13
N LEU A 13 -30.52 16.46 31.11
CA LEU A 13 -29.30 17.27 31.20
C LEU A 13 -28.06 16.39 31.37
N VAL A 14 -28.11 15.39 32.25
CA VAL A 14 -27.03 14.43 32.45
C VAL A 14 -26.77 13.63 31.17
N SER A 15 -27.82 13.17 30.49
CA SER A 15 -27.70 12.47 29.21
C SER A 15 -27.06 13.33 28.12
N ALA A 16 -27.47 14.59 28.00
CA ALA A 16 -26.91 15.53 27.03
C ALA A 16 -25.40 15.74 27.25
N LEU A 17 -24.99 15.98 28.51
CA LEU A 17 -23.58 16.13 28.86
C LEU A 17 -22.79 14.85 28.59
N ALA A 18 -23.33 13.69 28.94
CA ALA A 18 -22.70 12.40 28.69
C ALA A 18 -22.48 12.14 27.18
N VAL A 19 -23.46 12.48 26.33
CA VAL A 19 -23.33 12.34 24.87
C VAL A 19 -22.25 13.27 24.32
N VAL A 20 -22.15 14.51 24.81
CA VAL A 20 -21.10 15.45 24.39
C VAL A 20 -19.72 14.93 24.76
N GLN A 21 -19.55 14.45 26.00
CA GLN A 21 -18.28 13.85 26.46
C GLN A 21 -17.91 12.63 25.64
N LEU A 22 -18.85 11.70 25.43
CA LEU A 22 -18.62 10.51 24.62
C LEU A 22 -18.22 10.86 23.18
N ARG A 23 -18.88 11.83 22.57
CA ARG A 23 -18.52 12.32 21.22
C ARG A 23 -17.11 12.92 21.21
N HIS A 24 -16.71 13.64 22.24
CA HIS A 24 -15.39 14.22 22.34
C HIS A 24 -14.30 13.14 22.46
N GLU A 25 -14.47 12.19 23.37
CA GLU A 25 -13.55 11.05 23.50
C GLU A 25 -13.48 10.21 22.23
N THR A 26 -14.63 9.95 21.60
CA THR A 26 -14.69 9.20 20.33
C THR A 26 -13.86 9.89 19.26
N ARG A 27 -13.97 11.23 19.11
CA ARG A 27 -13.16 11.98 18.13
C ARG A 27 -11.67 11.85 18.40
N GLN A 28 -11.25 11.95 19.66
CA GLN A 28 -9.83 11.81 20.03
C GLN A 28 -9.31 10.40 19.75
N ARG A 29 -10.00 9.36 20.23
CA ARG A 29 -9.60 7.97 20.01
C ARG A 29 -9.58 7.61 18.52
N TYR A 30 -10.55 8.12 17.75
CA TYR A 30 -10.60 7.90 16.31
C TYR A 30 -9.44 8.56 15.57
N ALA A 31 -9.01 9.76 15.99
CA ALA A 31 -7.84 10.42 15.41
C ALA A 31 -6.56 9.58 15.61
N THR A 32 -6.37 9.02 16.81
CA THR A 32 -5.23 8.14 17.08
C THR A 32 -5.27 6.85 16.24
N LEU A 33 -6.44 6.24 16.13
CA LEU A 33 -6.63 5.06 15.27
C LEU A 33 -6.30 5.38 13.82
N GLN A 34 -6.78 6.51 13.30
CA GLN A 34 -6.52 6.92 11.93
C GLN A 34 -5.01 7.14 11.67
N GLN A 35 -4.29 7.70 12.64
CA GLN A 35 -2.84 7.89 12.54
C GLN A 35 -2.10 6.54 12.45
N GLN A 36 -2.44 5.58 13.30
CA GLN A 36 -1.84 4.25 13.28
C GLN A 36 -2.18 3.49 12.00
N GLN A 37 -3.41 3.61 11.51
CA GLN A 37 -3.85 3.04 10.25
C GLN A 37 -3.00 3.60 9.09
N ALA A 38 -2.83 4.92 9.03
CA ALA A 38 -2.04 5.58 8.00
C ALA A 38 -0.57 5.13 8.01
N GLN A 39 0.03 4.93 9.20
CA GLN A 39 1.40 4.39 9.32
C GLN A 39 1.49 2.96 8.80
N ARG A 40 0.51 2.11 9.12
CA ARG A 40 0.46 0.73 8.63
C ARG A 40 0.30 0.68 7.11
N ASP A 41 -0.56 1.52 6.56
CA ASP A 41 -0.79 1.58 5.11
C ASP A 41 0.47 2.05 4.38
N ALA A 42 1.17 3.05 4.91
CA ALA A 42 2.45 3.52 4.37
C ALA A 42 3.51 2.39 4.35
N LEU A 43 3.64 1.66 5.45
CA LEU A 43 4.58 0.53 5.54
C LEU A 43 4.20 -0.60 4.58
N ASN A 44 2.90 -0.87 4.38
CA ASN A 44 2.45 -1.88 3.44
C ASN A 44 2.73 -1.50 1.98
N VAL A 45 2.65 -0.21 1.65
CA VAL A 45 3.06 0.30 0.33
C VAL A 45 4.55 0.11 0.12
N GLU A 46 5.38 0.50 1.09
CA GLU A 46 6.83 0.30 1.03
C GLU A 46 7.19 -1.19 0.90
N TRP A 47 6.55 -2.04 1.69
CA TRP A 47 6.72 -3.49 1.60
C TRP A 47 6.37 -4.04 0.21
N GLY A 48 5.27 -3.55 -0.38
CA GLY A 48 4.88 -3.89 -1.74
C GLY A 48 5.92 -3.45 -2.78
N GLN A 49 6.51 -2.26 -2.61
CA GLN A 49 7.60 -1.79 -3.48
C GLN A 49 8.83 -2.68 -3.36
N LEU A 50 9.26 -3.01 -2.13
CA LEU A 50 10.39 -3.90 -1.88
C LEU A 50 10.18 -5.30 -2.47
N LEU A 51 8.96 -5.85 -2.37
CA LEU A 51 8.60 -7.13 -2.99
C LEU A 51 8.73 -7.11 -4.51
N LEU A 52 8.34 -5.99 -5.15
CA LEU A 52 8.50 -5.83 -6.60
C LEU A 52 9.97 -5.72 -6.99
N GLU A 53 10.77 -5.00 -6.20
CA GLU A 53 12.23 -4.93 -6.37
C GLU A 53 12.86 -6.33 -6.24
N GLU A 54 12.54 -7.09 -5.18
CA GLU A 54 13.08 -8.43 -4.98
C GLU A 54 12.61 -9.42 -6.06
N GLY A 55 11.33 -9.36 -6.42
CA GLY A 55 10.73 -10.21 -7.47
C GLY A 55 11.37 -9.98 -8.84
N ALA A 56 11.68 -8.74 -9.19
CA ALA A 56 12.40 -8.41 -10.40
C ALA A 56 13.80 -9.06 -10.42
N TRP A 57 14.51 -9.07 -9.29
CA TRP A 57 15.86 -9.64 -9.21
C TRP A 57 15.84 -11.17 -9.14
N SER A 58 14.80 -11.77 -8.57
CA SER A 58 14.59 -13.22 -8.51
C SER A 58 14.31 -13.83 -9.89
N GLN A 59 13.39 -13.23 -10.66
CA GLN A 59 13.05 -13.73 -11.99
C GLN A 59 14.22 -13.55 -12.97
N HIS A 60 14.87 -12.38 -13.00
CA HIS A 60 16.00 -12.14 -13.90
C HIS A 60 17.21 -12.99 -13.56
N ARG A 61 17.62 -13.09 -12.28
CA ARG A 61 18.77 -13.93 -11.91
C ARG A 61 18.52 -15.41 -12.18
N ARG A 62 17.31 -15.90 -11.94
CA ARG A 62 16.98 -17.31 -12.22
C ARG A 62 16.98 -17.60 -13.73
N ILE A 63 16.44 -16.69 -14.55
CA ILE A 63 16.49 -16.83 -16.02
C ILE A 63 17.92 -16.74 -16.53
N GLU A 64 18.73 -15.80 -16.05
CA GLU A 64 20.13 -15.66 -16.46
C GLU A 64 20.97 -16.89 -16.07
N THR A 65 20.77 -17.41 -14.86
CA THR A 65 21.47 -18.62 -14.40
C THR A 65 21.05 -19.83 -15.23
N LEU A 66 19.76 -19.98 -15.54
CA LEU A 66 19.26 -21.05 -16.40
C LEU A 66 19.80 -20.92 -17.83
N ALA A 67 19.84 -19.71 -18.39
CA ALA A 67 20.36 -19.43 -19.73
C ALA A 67 21.87 -19.71 -19.83
N ARG A 68 22.65 -19.31 -18.82
CA ARG A 68 24.09 -19.62 -18.75
C ARG A 68 24.37 -21.10 -18.55
N SER A 69 23.66 -21.74 -17.62
CA SER A 69 23.95 -23.13 -17.22
C SER A 69 23.35 -24.18 -18.15
N GLN A 70 22.12 -23.99 -18.63
CA GLN A 70 21.43 -24.99 -19.47
C GLN A 70 21.55 -24.68 -20.96
N LEU A 71 21.59 -23.41 -21.36
CA LEU A 71 21.71 -23.02 -22.77
C LEU A 71 23.13 -22.60 -23.16
N GLY A 72 24.09 -22.59 -22.23
CA GLY A 72 25.47 -22.18 -22.49
C GLY A 72 25.60 -20.72 -22.96
N MET A 73 24.57 -19.88 -22.74
CA MET A 73 24.59 -18.50 -23.20
C MET A 73 25.61 -17.69 -22.41
N ASN A 74 26.54 -17.06 -23.12
CA ASN A 74 27.50 -16.12 -22.55
C ASN A 74 27.26 -14.75 -23.18
N VAL A 75 27.47 -13.66 -22.43
CA VAL A 75 27.28 -12.31 -22.96
C VAL A 75 28.28 -12.11 -24.11
N PRO A 76 27.82 -11.90 -25.37
CA PRO A 76 28.71 -11.85 -26.51
C PRO A 76 29.57 -10.58 -26.45
N ASP A 77 30.84 -10.72 -26.84
CA ASP A 77 31.78 -9.60 -26.95
C ASP A 77 31.21 -8.57 -27.95
N PRO A 78 31.28 -7.25 -27.66
CA PRO A 78 30.72 -6.19 -28.51
C PRO A 78 31.18 -6.26 -29.98
N LYS A 79 32.29 -6.93 -30.28
CA LYS A 79 32.77 -7.19 -31.65
C LYS A 79 31.90 -8.16 -32.46
N HIS A 80 31.04 -8.93 -31.82
CA HIS A 80 30.17 -9.95 -32.44
C HIS A 80 28.69 -9.53 -32.49
N VAL A 81 28.37 -8.28 -32.13
CA VAL A 81 27.00 -7.76 -32.15
C VAL A 81 26.75 -7.05 -33.48
N THR A 82 26.02 -7.70 -34.38
CA THR A 82 25.60 -7.10 -35.66
C THR A 82 24.19 -6.53 -35.52
N ALA A 83 24.05 -5.22 -35.56
CA ALA A 83 22.75 -4.55 -35.60
C ALA A 83 22.11 -4.73 -36.98
N ILE A 84 21.20 -5.69 -37.11
CA ILE A 84 20.36 -5.83 -38.29
C ILE A 84 19.30 -4.72 -38.30
N ARG A 85 19.46 -3.76 -39.23
CA ARG A 85 18.43 -2.78 -39.57
C ARG A 85 17.35 -3.51 -40.39
N LEU A 86 16.14 -3.62 -39.84
CA LEU A 86 14.95 -4.03 -40.60
C LEU A 86 14.68 -2.96 -41.67
N ALA A 87 15.18 -3.18 -42.87
CA ALA A 87 14.70 -2.54 -44.09
C ALA A 87 13.61 -3.44 -44.67
N GLY A 88 12.36 -2.99 -44.62
CA GLY A 88 11.25 -3.77 -45.14
C GLY A 88 9.89 -3.17 -44.85
N GLY A 89 9.73 -1.86 -45.06
CA GLY A 89 8.44 -1.27 -45.35
C GLY A 89 8.30 -1.18 -46.86
N GLU A 90 7.84 -2.25 -47.51
CA GLU A 90 7.40 -2.18 -48.90
C GLU A 90 5.88 -2.03 -48.93
N THR A 91 5.43 -0.80 -49.18
CA THR A 91 4.18 -0.48 -49.87
C THR A 91 4.31 -0.91 -51.34
N PRO A 92 3.25 -1.47 -51.94
CA PRO A 92 2.28 -0.64 -52.66
C PRO A 92 0.81 -0.95 -52.36
#